data_AF-A0A9Q0ZT81-F1
#
_entry.id   AF-A0A9Q0ZT81-F1
#
_cell.length_a   1.000
_cell.length_b   1.000
_cell.length_c   1.000
_cell.angle_alpha   90.00
_cell.angle_beta   90.00
_cell.angle_gamma   90.00
#
_symmetry.space_group_name_H-M   'P 1'
#
loop_
_entity.id
_entity.type
_entity.pdbx_description
1 polymer ?
#
loop_
_entity_poly.entity_id
_entity_poly.type
_entity_poly.pdbx_seq_one_letter_code
_entity_poly.pdbx_strand_id
1 'polypeptide(L)'
;METVDPEVTATSKDLGAVKKVFQLALLCTKRQPADRPNMHEVTRVLRSLVPLVTPPKQCAQAPPAPLPSAKVPCYIDEYANIKTPHILNCPSMSTSDAQLFLKFGEVISQNSQ
;
A
#
# COMPACT_ATOMS: atom_id res chain seq x y z
N MET A 1 -30.30 9.71 -19.96
CA MET A 1 -30.38 8.29 -19.56
C MET A 1 -28.96 7.83 -19.32
N GLU A 2 -28.62 7.37 -18.11
CA GLU A 2 -27.31 6.73 -17.87
C GLU A 2 -27.33 5.38 -18.60
N THR A 3 -26.52 5.25 -19.65
CA THR A 3 -26.31 3.97 -20.34
C THR A 3 -25.25 3.21 -19.57
N VAL A 4 -25.69 2.23 -18.77
CA VAL A 4 -24.78 1.31 -18.08
C VAL A 4 -24.55 0.11 -19.00
N ASP A 5 -23.30 -0.29 -19.13
CA ASP A 5 -22.92 -1.46 -19.90
C ASP A 5 -23.65 -2.72 -19.36
N PRO A 6 -24.21 -3.58 -20.25
CA PRO A 6 -24.90 -4.80 -19.83
C PRO A 6 -24.02 -5.75 -18.98
N GLU A 7 -22.72 -5.84 -19.27
CA GLU A 7 -21.79 -6.67 -18.49
C GLU A 7 -21.60 -6.11 -17.08
N VAL A 8 -21.54 -4.80 -16.93
CA VAL A 8 -21.47 -4.15 -15.62
C VAL A 8 -22.73 -4.45 -14.81
N THR A 9 -23.90 -4.36 -15.45
CA THR A 9 -25.18 -4.68 -14.79
C THR A 9 -25.27 -6.16 -14.39
N ALA A 10 -24.73 -7.07 -15.21
CA ALA A 10 -24.73 -8.51 -14.91
C ALA A 10 -23.75 -8.90 -13.79
N THR A 11 -22.61 -8.21 -13.70
CA THR A 11 -21.50 -8.64 -12.82
C THR A 11 -21.48 -7.90 -11.48
N SER A 12 -21.99 -6.66 -11.43
CA SER A 12 -21.95 -5.84 -10.22
C SER A 12 -23.24 -5.92 -9.40
N LYS A 13 -23.12 -6.28 -8.13
CA LYS A 13 -24.26 -6.37 -7.19
C LYS A 13 -24.75 -5.01 -6.70
N ASP A 14 -23.88 -3.99 -6.73
CA ASP A 14 -24.18 -2.63 -6.30
C ASP A 14 -23.74 -1.63 -7.37
N LEU A 15 -24.68 -1.27 -8.23
CA LEU A 15 -24.48 -0.26 -9.25
C LEU A 15 -24.23 1.14 -8.65
N GLY A 16 -24.71 1.39 -7.42
CA GLY A 16 -24.45 2.62 -6.68
C GLY A 16 -22.98 2.75 -6.28
N ALA A 17 -22.36 1.66 -5.83
CA ALA A 17 -20.92 1.62 -5.59
C ALA A 17 -20.12 1.86 -6.88
N VAL A 18 -20.51 1.22 -7.99
CA VAL A 18 -19.87 1.43 -9.30
C VAL A 18 -19.93 2.91 -9.70
N LYS A 19 -21.11 3.53 -9.62
CA LYS A 19 -21.29 4.96 -9.91
C LYS A 19 -20.39 5.85 -9.05
N LYS A 20 -20.26 5.56 -7.76
CA LYS A 20 -19.37 6.30 -6.85
C LYS A 20 -17.89 6.14 -7.21
N VAL A 21 -17.45 4.95 -7.63
CA VAL A 21 -16.07 4.73 -8.10
C VAL A 21 -15.79 5.54 -9.37
N PHE A 22 -16.71 5.54 -10.33
CA PHE A 22 -16.58 6.37 -11.53
C PHE A 22 -16.52 7.86 -11.20
N GLN A 23 -17.38 8.34 -10.29
CA GLN A 23 -17.31 9.73 -9.83
C GLN A 23 -15.97 10.07 -9.19
N LEU A 24 -15.41 9.17 -8.37
CA LEU A 24 -14.08 9.35 -7.80
C LEU A 24 -12.98 9.40 -8.88
N ALA A 25 -13.04 8.52 -9.88
CA ALA A 25 -12.09 8.52 -11.00
C ALA A 25 -12.15 9.84 -11.80
N LEU A 26 -13.35 10.37 -12.03
CA LEU A 26 -13.53 11.68 -12.69
C LEU A 26 -12.92 12.83 -11.88
N LEU A 27 -13.06 12.80 -10.55
CA LEU A 27 -12.41 13.79 -9.67
C LEU A 27 -10.88 13.70 -9.76
N CYS A 28 -10.32 12.50 -9.76
CA CYS A 28 -8.87 12.27 -9.86
C CYS A 28 -8.26 12.71 -11.21
N THR A 29 -9.06 12.69 -12.28
CA THR A 29 -8.61 12.99 -13.65
C THR A 29 -8.88 14.42 -14.09
N LYS A 30 -9.30 15.30 -13.16
CA LYS A 30 -9.51 16.71 -13.47
C LYS A 30 -8.26 17.38 -14.04
N ARG A 31 -8.48 18.28 -15.00
CA ARG A 31 -7.40 19.00 -15.70
C ARG A 31 -6.51 19.76 -14.73
N GLN A 32 -7.11 20.51 -13.80
CA GLN A 32 -6.38 21.28 -12.81
C GLN A 32 -5.98 20.39 -11.62
N PRO A 33 -4.69 20.35 -11.22
CA PRO A 33 -4.25 19.55 -10.07
C PRO A 33 -4.92 19.95 -8.76
N ALA A 34 -5.21 21.25 -8.56
CA ALA A 34 -5.83 21.76 -7.33
C ALA A 34 -7.26 21.24 -7.11
N ASP A 35 -7.96 20.81 -8.17
CA ASP A 35 -9.31 20.26 -8.07
C ASP A 35 -9.33 18.75 -7.80
N ARG A 36 -8.16 18.10 -7.83
CA ARG A 36 -8.03 16.67 -7.58
C ARG A 36 -8.03 16.42 -6.08
N PRO A 37 -8.67 15.33 -5.62
CA PRO A 37 -8.61 14.95 -4.22
C PRO A 37 -7.19 14.55 -3.82
N ASN A 38 -6.86 14.75 -2.56
CA ASN A 38 -5.62 14.21 -2.01
C ASN A 38 -5.73 12.68 -1.84
N MET A 39 -4.59 11.98 -1.78
CA MET A 39 -4.58 10.52 -1.66
C MET A 39 -5.26 9.99 -0.40
N HIS A 40 -5.27 10.77 0.68
CA HIS A 40 -5.96 10.39 1.92
C HIS A 40 -7.49 10.42 1.75
N GLU A 41 -8.04 11.38 1.01
CA GLU A 41 -9.45 11.44 0.61
C GLU A 41 -9.82 10.27 -0.30
N VAL A 42 -9.00 10.00 -1.32
CA VAL A 42 -9.19 8.85 -2.23
C VAL A 42 -9.27 7.56 -1.44
N THR A 43 -8.31 7.33 -0.54
CA THR A 43 -8.26 6.10 0.25
C THR A 43 -9.47 5.99 1.20
N ARG A 44 -9.92 7.11 1.79
CA ARG A 44 -11.11 7.13 2.65
C ARG A 44 -12.37 6.73 1.87
N VAL A 45 -12.57 7.30 0.68
CA VAL A 45 -13.73 6.98 -0.16
C VAL A 45 -13.68 5.51 -0.57
N LEU A 46 -12.53 5.02 -1.04
CA LEU A 46 -12.39 3.61 -1.43
C LEU A 46 -12.70 2.65 -0.28
N ARG A 47 -12.22 2.93 0.95
CA ARG A 47 -12.55 2.11 2.12
C ARG A 47 -14.04 2.11 2.46
N SER A 48 -14.75 3.22 2.24
CA SER A 48 -16.20 3.29 2.46
C SER A 48 -17.03 2.48 1.46
N LEU A 49 -16.44 2.14 0.30
CA LEU A 49 -17.09 1.36 -0.75
C LEU A 49 -16.84 -0.14 -0.61
N VAL A 50 -15.83 -0.55 0.16
CA VAL A 50 -15.55 -1.95 0.46
C VAL A 50 -16.46 -2.38 1.61
N PRO A 51 -17.34 -3.37 1.43
CA PRO A 51 -18.10 -3.94 2.53
C PRO A 51 -17.12 -4.43 3.61
N LEU A 52 -17.34 -4.05 4.86
CA LEU A 52 -16.55 -4.56 5.97
C LEU A 52 -16.80 -6.07 6.05
N VAL A 53 -15.87 -6.86 5.51
CA VAL A 53 -15.89 -8.31 5.67
C VAL A 53 -15.63 -8.55 7.16
N THR A 54 -16.70 -8.68 7.93
CA THR A 54 -16.60 -9.18 9.30
C THR A 54 -15.98 -10.57 9.20
N PRO A 55 -14.85 -10.84 9.88
CA PRO A 55 -14.36 -12.21 9.98
C PRO A 55 -15.51 -13.08 10.51
N PRO A 56 -15.74 -14.28 9.95
CA PRO A 56 -16.85 -15.12 10.38
C PRO A 56 -16.72 -15.37 11.87
N LYS A 57 -17.83 -15.17 12.60
CA LYS A 57 -17.97 -15.54 14.01
C LYS A 57 -17.37 -16.93 14.20
N GLN A 58 -16.33 -17.04 15.01
CA GLN A 58 -15.76 -18.31 15.44
C GLN A 58 -16.90 -19.18 15.98
N CYS A 59 -17.25 -20.25 15.25
CA CYS A 59 -17.87 -21.41 15.87
C CYS A 59 -16.88 -21.93 16.92
N ALA A 60 -17.41 -22.22 18.11
CA ALA A 60 -16.67 -22.74 19.24
C ALA A 60 -15.63 -23.80 18.82
N GLN A 61 -14.34 -23.48 18.94
CA GLN A 61 -13.26 -24.44 18.82
C GLN A 61 -12.63 -24.65 20.19
N ALA A 62 -12.63 -25.92 20.59
CA ALA A 62 -11.95 -26.48 21.74
C ALA A 62 -10.45 -26.13 21.76
N PRO A 63 -9.74 -26.32 22.89
CA PRO A 63 -8.37 -25.84 23.06
C PRO A 63 -7.43 -26.40 21.99
N PRO A 64 -6.55 -25.59 21.39
CA PRO A 64 -5.62 -26.07 20.38
C PRO A 64 -4.51 -26.93 21.03
N ALA A 65 -4.34 -28.14 20.50
CA ALA A 65 -3.13 -28.92 20.70
C ALA A 65 -1.92 -28.20 20.06
N PRO A 66 -0.70 -28.30 20.63
CA PRO A 66 0.46 -27.56 20.15
C PRO A 66 0.99 -28.14 18.83
N LEU A 67 0.96 -27.34 17.76
CA LEU A 67 1.66 -27.63 16.51
C LEU A 67 3.09 -27.04 16.55
N PRO A 68 4.09 -27.72 15.97
CA PRO A 68 5.48 -27.28 16.01
C PRO A 68 5.68 -25.99 15.19
N SER A 69 6.21 -24.99 15.88
CA SER A 69 6.54 -23.64 15.40
C SER A 69 7.54 -23.66 14.24
N ALA A 70 7.06 -23.65 13.00
CA ALA A 70 7.86 -23.18 11.87
C ALA A 70 7.99 -21.65 12.01
N LYS A 71 9.13 -21.20 12.56
CA LYS A 71 9.45 -19.77 12.73
C LYS A 71 9.64 -19.13 11.35
N VAL A 72 8.63 -18.43 10.86
CA VAL A 72 8.79 -17.43 9.80
C VAL A 72 9.32 -16.17 10.48
N PRO A 73 10.56 -15.71 10.23
CA PRO A 73 11.10 -14.53 10.88
C PRO A 73 10.25 -13.31 10.50
N CYS A 74 9.83 -12.54 11.50
CA CYS A 74 9.18 -11.24 11.28
C CYS A 74 10.22 -10.28 10.69
N TYR A 75 9.87 -9.54 9.64
CA TYR A 75 10.73 -8.54 8.97
C TYR A 75 11.47 -7.60 9.94
N ILE A 76 10.91 -7.36 11.13
CA ILE A 76 11.51 -6.51 12.17
C ILE A 76 12.69 -7.16 12.91
N ASP A 77 12.71 -8.49 13.04
CA ASP A 77 13.80 -9.23 13.71
C ASP A 77 15.09 -9.21 12.86
N GLU A 78 14.95 -9.17 11.53
CA GLU A 78 16.08 -9.09 10.59
C GLU A 78 16.86 -7.79 10.76
N TYR A 79 16.16 -6.68 11.03
CA TYR A 79 16.78 -5.38 11.30
C TYR A 79 17.28 -5.22 12.75
N ALA A 80 16.79 -6.02 13.70
CA ALA A 80 17.25 -5.92 15.08
C ALA A 80 18.65 -6.54 15.30
N ASN A 81 19.06 -7.47 14.43
CA ASN A 81 20.29 -8.27 14.60
C ASN A 81 21.54 -7.70 13.93
N ILE A 82 21.45 -6.57 13.21
CA ILE A 82 22.57 -5.93 12.46
C ILE A 82 23.57 -5.17 13.36
N LYS A 83 23.54 -5.37 14.68
CA LYS A 83 24.38 -4.64 15.65
C LYS A 83 25.81 -5.18 15.76
N THR A 84 26.16 -6.14 14.90
CA THR A 84 27.49 -6.77 14.85
C THR A 84 28.32 -6.10 13.73
N PRO A 85 29.40 -5.36 14.04
CA PRO A 85 30.10 -4.52 13.06
C PRO A 85 30.86 -5.26 11.94
N HIS A 86 30.79 -6.59 11.85
CA HIS A 86 31.74 -7.41 11.09
C HIS A 86 31.13 -8.21 9.91
N ILE A 87 29.87 -7.99 9.52
CA ILE A 87 29.27 -8.72 8.36
C ILE A 87 28.87 -7.80 7.19
N LEU A 88 29.43 -6.59 7.12
CA LEU A 88 29.35 -5.78 5.90
C LEU A 88 30.35 -6.27 4.84
N ASN A 89 30.18 -7.51 4.38
CA ASN A 89 30.68 -7.94 3.08
C ASN A 89 29.53 -8.60 2.30
N CYS A 90 28.55 -7.77 1.94
CA CYS A 90 27.58 -8.10 0.89
C CYS A 90 28.10 -7.50 -0.41
N PRO A 91 28.61 -8.28 -1.38
CA PRO A 91 29.01 -7.75 -2.68
C PRO A 91 27.81 -7.38 -3.59
N SER A 92 26.61 -7.29 -3.03
CA SER A 92 25.37 -6.97 -3.76
C SER A 92 24.78 -5.60 -3.37
N MET A 93 25.60 -4.67 -2.90
CA MET A 93 25.24 -3.25 -2.95
C MET A 93 25.55 -2.76 -4.35
N SER A 94 24.49 -2.54 -5.14
CA SER A 94 24.58 -1.75 -6.36
C SER A 94 25.33 -0.46 -6.01
N THR A 95 26.55 -0.30 -6.52
CA THR A 95 27.40 0.89 -6.32
C THR A 95 26.68 2.18 -6.78
N SER A 96 25.58 2.03 -7.53
CA SER A 96 24.69 3.08 -7.99
C SER A 96 24.04 3.90 -6.86
N ASP A 97 23.55 3.28 -5.79
CA ASP A 97 22.81 4.04 -4.75
C ASP A 97 23.73 4.82 -3.81
N ALA A 98 24.88 4.24 -3.45
CA ALA A 98 25.85 4.92 -2.58
C ALA A 98 26.45 6.17 -3.24
N GLN A 99 26.69 6.14 -4.56
CA GLN A 99 27.15 7.32 -5.29
C GLN A 99 26.09 8.41 -5.37
N LEU A 100 24.82 8.02 -5.43
CA LEU A 100 23.71 8.95 -5.55
C LEU A 100 23.57 9.80 -4.27
N PHE A 101 23.69 9.19 -3.08
CA PHE A 101 23.68 9.91 -1.80
C PHE A 101 24.82 10.91 -1.67
N LEU A 102 26.04 10.56 -2.09
CA LEU A 102 27.19 11.46 -2.08
C LEU A 102 26.98 12.65 -3.03
N LYS A 103 26.48 12.38 -4.25
CA LYS A 103 26.19 13.42 -5.24
C LYS A 103 25.12 14.39 -4.77
N PHE A 104 24.06 13.88 -4.14
CA PHE A 104 22.99 14.72 -3.60
C PHE A 104 23.48 15.58 -2.43
N GLY A 105 24.26 15.02 -1.51
CA GLY A 105 24.83 15.79 -0.39
C GLY A 105 25.72 16.95 -0.87
N GLU A 106 26.54 16.71 -1.88
CA GLU A 106 27.42 17.74 -2.45
C GLU A 106 26.65 18.84 -3.18
N VAL A 107 25.58 18.50 -3.93
CA VAL A 107 24.71 19.50 -4.57
C VAL A 107 24.00 20.39 -3.55
N ILE A 108 23.56 19.83 -2.42
CA ILE A 108 22.92 20.62 -1.35
C ILE A 108 23.92 21.58 -0.72
N SER A 109 25.16 21.13 -0.48
CA SER A 109 26.22 21.97 0.10
C SER A 109 26.62 23.15 -0.79
N GLN A 110 26.54 23.00 -2.11
CA GLN A 110 26.92 24.07 -3.06
C GLN A 110 25.83 25.14 -3.24
N ASN A 111 24.59 24.84 -2.86
CA ASN A 111 23.44 25.73 -3.02
C ASN A 111 23.04 26.46 -1.73
N SER A 112 23.76 26.25 -0.63
CA SER A 112 23.45 26.84 0.68
C SER A 112 24.35 28.04 1.03
N GLN A 113 24.90 28.74 0.03
CA GLN A 113 25.68 29.97 0.21
C GLN A 113 24.94 31.18 -0.35
#